data_AF-A0AAU9CZ71-F1
#
_entry.id   AF-A0AAU9CZ71-F1
#
_cell.length_a   1.000
_cell.length_b   1.000
_cell.length_c   1.000
_cell.angle_alpha   90.00
_cell.angle_beta   90.00
_cell.angle_gamma   90.00
#
_symmetry.space_group_name_H-M   'P 1'
#
loop_
_entity.id
_entity.type
_entity.pdbx_description
1 polymer ?
#
loop_
_entity_poly.entity_id
_entity_poly.type
_entity_poly.pdbx_seq_one_letter_code
_entity_poly.pdbx_strand_id
1 'polypeptide(L)'
;MKKSNFALRMMPSLMRELKAVAKEEGVSINQLVNLAVAEKLAVLKSARAFFAERAHGRDKDSEAALAILGRFGEDIDEAQALAELKER
;
A
#
# COMPACT_ATOMS: atom_id res chain seq x y z
N MET A 1 -29.73 13.67 12.76
CA MET A 1 -29.34 12.54 11.89
C MET A 1 -30.47 11.51 11.87
N LYS A 2 -30.96 11.14 10.68
CA LYS A 2 -31.95 10.07 10.52
C LYS A 2 -31.29 8.75 10.96
N LYS A 3 -31.77 8.09 12.02
CA LYS A 3 -31.26 6.78 12.45
C LYS A 3 -31.71 5.73 11.42
N SER A 4 -30.87 5.40 10.45
CA SER A 4 -31.08 4.22 9.61
C SER A 4 -30.59 2.98 10.37
N ASN A 5 -31.53 2.12 10.78
CA ASN A 5 -31.18 0.80 11.29
C ASN A 5 -30.86 -0.10 10.09
N PHE A 6 -29.65 -0.65 10.03
CA PHE A 6 -29.22 -1.54 8.97
C PHE A 6 -28.86 -2.90 9.57
N ALA A 7 -29.69 -3.91 9.29
CA ALA A 7 -29.44 -5.27 9.75
C ALA A 7 -28.41 -5.95 8.84
N LEU A 8 -27.17 -6.04 9.29
CA LEU A 8 -26.11 -6.78 8.61
C LEU A 8 -26.13 -8.25 9.05
N ARG A 9 -26.17 -9.19 8.10
CA ARG A 9 -25.94 -10.61 8.38
C ARG A 9 -24.44 -10.90 8.37
N MET A 10 -23.97 -11.49 9.46
CA MET A 10 -22.56 -11.81 9.68
C MET A 10 -22.43 -13.26 10.13
N MET A 11 -21.33 -13.91 9.74
CA MET A 11 -21.00 -15.24 10.25
C MET A 11 -20.83 -15.20 11.78
N PRO A 12 -21.31 -16.21 12.54
CA PRO A 12 -21.27 -16.19 13.99
C PRO A 12 -19.86 -16.02 14.59
N SER A 13 -18.85 -16.66 13.97
CA SER A 13 -17.44 -16.54 14.38
C SER A 13 -16.92 -15.11 14.27
N LEU A 14 -17.21 -14.44 13.15
CA LEU A 14 -16.80 -13.05 12.92
C LEU A 14 -17.51 -12.08 13.85
N MET A 15 -18.80 -12.30 14.12
CA MET A 15 -19.55 -11.48 15.09
C MET A 15 -18.97 -11.61 16.51
N ARG A 16 -18.45 -12.79 16.88
CA ARG A 16 -17.80 -13.00 18.18
C ARG A 16 -16.49 -12.21 18.29
N GLU A 17 -15.64 -12.28 17.26
CA GLU A 17 -14.40 -11.49 17.19
C GLU A 17 -14.68 -10.00 17.23
N LEU A 18 -15.60 -9.52 16.39
CA LEU A 18 -15.97 -8.11 16.34
C LEU A 18 -16.45 -7.57 17.69
N LYS A 19 -17.20 -8.38 18.45
CA LYS A 19 -17.63 -8.04 19.81
C LYS A 19 -16.47 -7.97 20.80
N ALA A 20 -15.51 -8.88 20.70
CA ALA A 20 -14.33 -8.89 21.56
C ALA A 20 -13.49 -7.62 21.32
N VAL A 21 -13.20 -7.31 20.06
CA VAL A 21 -12.46 -6.11 19.66
C VAL A 21 -13.20 -4.84 20.07
N ALA A 22 -14.50 -4.74 19.80
CA ALA A 22 -15.28 -3.56 20.21
C ALA A 22 -15.25 -3.34 21.74
N LYS A 23 -15.26 -4.42 22.52
CA LYS A 23 -15.15 -4.36 23.98
C LYS A 23 -13.76 -3.91 24.43
N GLU A 24 -12.71 -4.44 23.80
CA GLU A 24 -11.31 -4.07 24.08
C GLU A 24 -11.04 -2.58 23.78
N GLU A 25 -11.52 -2.11 22.63
CA GLU A 25 -11.41 -0.72 22.19
C GLU A 25 -12.39 0.23 22.91
N GLY A 26 -13.33 -0.29 23.71
CA GLY A 26 -14.32 0.52 24.42
C GLY A 26 -15.31 1.26 23.51
N VAL A 27 -15.54 0.78 22.29
CA VAL A 27 -16.41 1.40 21.29
C VAL A 27 -17.65 0.56 21.01
N SER A 28 -18.71 1.18 20.46
CA SER A 28 -19.84 0.40 19.97
C SER A 28 -19.48 -0.37 18.70
N ILE A 29 -20.12 -1.53 18.50
CA ILE A 29 -19.96 -2.33 17.27
C ILE A 29 -20.22 -1.50 16.01
N ASN A 30 -21.23 -0.61 16.04
CA ASN A 30 -21.54 0.24 14.90
C ASN A 30 -20.43 1.24 14.59
N GLN A 31 -19.78 1.81 15.61
CA GLN A 31 -18.63 2.70 15.40
C GLN A 31 -17.46 1.92 14.79
N LEU A 32 -17.16 0.75 15.34
CA LEU A 32 -16.09 -0.11 14.84
C LEU A 32 -16.32 -0.53 13.38
N VAL A 33 -17.53 -0.95 13.03
CA VAL A 33 -17.88 -1.33 11.65
C VAL A 33 -17.76 -0.14 10.70
N ASN A 34 -18.24 1.04 11.08
CA ASN A 34 -18.13 2.23 10.24
C ASN A 34 -16.67 2.64 10.02
N LEU A 35 -15.84 2.57 11.06
CA LEU A 35 -14.40 2.85 10.96
C LEU A 35 -13.71 1.84 10.03
N ALA A 36 -13.92 0.54 10.25
CA ALA A 36 -13.34 -0.51 9.42
C ALA A 36 -13.73 -0.40 7.94
N VAL A 37 -14.98 -0.02 7.65
CA VAL A 37 -15.43 0.24 6.27
C VAL A 37 -14.74 1.47 5.68
N ALA A 38 -14.62 2.55 6.46
CA ALA A 38 -13.92 3.76 6.01
C ALA A 38 -12.45 3.46 5.69
N GLU A 39 -11.76 2.73 6.56
CA GLU A 39 -10.37 2.28 6.36
C GLU A 39 -10.24 1.41 5.12
N LYS A 40 -11.11 0.40 4.95
CA LYS A 40 -11.08 -0.46 3.76
C LYS A 40 -11.28 0.35 2.49
N LEU A 41 -12.21 1.30 2.48
CA LEU A 41 -12.44 2.18 1.34
C LEU A 41 -11.25 3.10 1.06
N ALA A 42 -10.62 3.64 2.10
CA ALA A 42 -9.42 4.47 1.95
C ALA A 42 -8.29 3.67 1.30
N VAL A 43 -8.01 2.46 1.80
CA VAL A 43 -6.99 1.56 1.22
C VAL A 43 -7.30 1.23 -0.24
N LEU A 44 -8.53 0.85 -0.56
CA LEU A 44 -8.92 0.50 -1.93
C LEU A 44 -8.83 1.68 -2.90
N LYS A 45 -9.25 2.88 -2.46
CA LYS A 45 -9.18 4.10 -3.26
C LYS A 45 -7.74 4.54 -3.47
N SER A 46 -6.91 4.50 -2.43
CA SER A 46 -5.49 4.84 -2.52
C SER A 46 -4.75 3.87 -3.43
N ALA A 47 -4.99 2.57 -3.29
CA ALA A 47 -4.41 1.56 -4.20
C ALA A 47 -4.81 1.85 -5.65
N ARG A 48 -6.10 2.10 -5.91
CA ARG A 48 -6.58 2.45 -7.26
C ARG A 48 -5.94 3.72 -7.81
N ALA A 49 -5.87 4.78 -7.00
CA ALA A 49 -5.27 6.06 -7.39
C ALA A 49 -3.78 5.90 -7.70
N PHE A 50 -3.04 5.21 -6.84
CA PHE A 50 -1.62 4.89 -7.01
C PHE A 50 -1.35 4.14 -8.32
N PHE A 51 -2.16 3.13 -8.65
CA PHE A 51 -2.02 2.40 -9.90
C PHE A 51 -2.44 3.24 -11.11
N ALA A 52 -3.47 4.07 -11.01
CA ALA A 52 -3.90 4.95 -12.11
C ALA A 52 -2.85 6.03 -12.42
N GLU A 53 -2.29 6.69 -11.40
CA GLU A 53 -1.23 7.68 -11.55
C GLU A 53 -0.02 7.09 -12.26
N ARG A 54 0.43 5.90 -11.84
CA ARG A 54 1.53 5.21 -12.52
C ARG A 54 1.17 4.73 -13.92
N ALA A 55 -0.06 4.29 -14.18
CA ALA A 55 -0.49 3.91 -15.52
C ALA A 55 -0.43 5.11 -16.49
N HIS A 56 -0.73 6.33 -16.02
CA HIS A 56 -0.63 7.55 -16.81
C HIS A 56 0.79 8.15 -16.87
N GLY A 57 1.66 7.84 -15.91
CA GLY A 57 3.05 8.32 -15.84
C GLY A 57 4.08 7.46 -16.61
N ARG A 58 3.67 6.37 -17.26
CA ARG A 58 4.60 5.38 -17.84
C ARG A 58 5.44 5.81 -19.04
N ASP A 59 5.28 7.01 -19.59
CA ASP A 59 6.07 7.42 -20.77
C ASP A 59 7.26 8.34 -20.49
N LYS A 60 7.30 9.04 -19.34
CA LYS A 60 8.30 10.12 -19.18
C LYS A 60 9.54 9.73 -18.39
N ASP A 61 9.43 8.78 -17.47
CA ASP A 61 10.56 8.38 -16.59
C ASP A 61 11.10 6.98 -16.89
N SER A 62 10.44 6.22 -17.78
CA SER A 62 10.79 4.83 -18.07
C SER A 62 12.14 4.70 -18.75
N GLU A 63 12.47 5.57 -19.72
CA GLU A 63 13.78 5.54 -20.38
C GLU A 63 14.91 5.94 -19.42
N ALA A 64 14.71 6.95 -18.58
CA ALA A 64 15.70 7.35 -17.57
C ALA A 64 15.90 6.25 -16.52
N ALA A 65 14.82 5.61 -16.06
CA ALA A 65 14.89 4.48 -15.14
C ALA A 65 15.60 3.26 -15.78
N LEU A 66 15.30 2.95 -17.04
CA LEU A 66 15.96 1.87 -17.79
C LEU A 66 17.44 2.18 -18.04
N ALA A 67 17.80 3.43 -18.32
CA ALA A 67 19.19 3.86 -18.47
C ALA A 67 19.98 3.72 -17.15
N ILE A 68 19.37 4.06 -16.01
CA ILE A 68 19.97 3.83 -14.70
C ILE A 68 20.16 2.33 -14.44
N LEU A 69 19.15 1.50 -14.73
CA LEU A 69 19.24 0.06 -14.57
C LEU A 69 20.31 -0.57 -15.49
N GLY A 70 20.44 -0.07 -16.73
CA GLY A 70 21.47 -0.50 -17.67
C GLY A 70 22.89 -0.18 -17.20
N ARG A 71 23.10 0.95 -16.53
CA ARG A 71 24.40 1.33 -15.94
C ARG A 71 24.86 0.43 -14.79
N PHE A 72 23.94 -0.28 -14.13
CA PHE A 72 24.27 -1.24 -13.07
C PHE A 72 24.36 -2.69 -13.58
N GLY A 73 24.04 -2.93 -14.86
CA GLY A 73 24.16 -4.23 -15.52
C GLY A 73 25.44 -4.42 -16.33
N GLU A 74 26.25 -3.37 -16.49
CA GLU A 74 27.63 -3.50 -16.94
C GLU A 74 28.47 -3.79 -15.70
N ASP A 75 28.98 -5.02 -15.60
CA ASP A 75 29.91 -5.43 -14.57
C ASP A 75 31.01 -4.37 -14.46
N ILE A 76 31.07 -3.69 -13.31
CA ILE A 76 32.21 -2.84 -13.01
C ILE A 76 33.40 -3.79 -13.00
N ASP A 77 34.28 -3.67 -14.00
CA ASP A 77 35.53 -4.40 -13.99
C ASP A 77 36.34 -3.91 -12.78
N GLU A 78 36.22 -4.64 -11.68
CA GLU A 78 36.87 -4.33 -10.40
C GLU A 78 38.38 -4.17 -10.59
N ALA A 79 38.97 -4.85 -11.59
CA ALA A 79 40.38 -4.71 -11.91
C ALA A 79 40.71 -3.31 -12.45
N GLN A 80 39.81 -2.71 -13.23
CA GLN A 80 39.99 -1.38 -13.80
C GLN A 80 39.77 -0.28 -12.76
N ALA A 81 38.76 -0.45 -11.90
CA ALA A 81 38.48 0.49 -10.80
C ALA A 81 39.58 0.49 -9.71
N LEU A 82 40.18 -0.67 -9.41
CA LEU A 82 41.30 -0.79 -8.47
C LEU A 82 42.63 -0.25 -9.03
N ALA A 83 42.80 -0.23 -10.37
CA ALA A 83 43.98 0.35 -11.01
C ALA A 83 43.96 1.89 -10.92
N GLU A 84 42.82 2.53 -11.20
CA GLU A 84 42.67 3.99 -11.14
C GLU A 84 42.82 4.56 -9.70
N LEU A 85 42.54 3.76 -8.68
CA LEU A 85 42.71 4.14 -7.27
C LEU A 85 44.17 4.04 -6.77
N LYS A 86 45.04 3.31 -7.47
CA LYS A 86 46.46 3.16 -7.12
C LYS A 86 47.37 4.21 -7.79
N GLU A 87 46.88 4.89 -8.81
CA GLU A 87 47.62 5.97 -9.51
C GLU A 87 47.29 7.38 -8.98
N ARG A 88 46.43 7.50 -7.96
CA ARG A 88 46.16 8.75 -7.23
C ARG A 88 46.86 8.73 -5.87
#